data_AF-A0A5M5BXX3-F1
#
_entry.id   AF-A0A5M5BXX3-F1
#
_cell.length_a   1.000
_cell.length_b   1.000
_cell.length_c   1.000
_cell.angle_alpha   90.00
_cell.angle_beta   90.00
_cell.angle_gamma   90.00
#
_symmetry.space_group_name_H-M   'P 1'
#
loop_
_entity.id
_entity.type
_entity.pdbx_description
1 polymer ?
#
loop_
_entity_poly.entity_id
_entity_poly.type
_entity_poly.pdbx_seq_one_letter_code
_entity_poly.pdbx_strand_id
1 'polypeptide(L)'
;MSTKHSKAAEKFLQDSKMAVWHNETLWMVRAKRDKMSKEVPEWEELRNKACELKLYSNSHLEELLLEFEKNAIANGAIVHWAKDADEYCAIVYEILNEHNVHHFIKSKSMLAEECGLNPLLMERGIDVVESDLGERILQLMHIEPSHIV
;
A
#
# COMPACT_ATOMS: atom_id res chain seq x y z
N MET A 1 28.04 -2.01 13.84
CA MET A 1 27.32 -0.75 14.09
C MET A 1 25.83 -1.07 14.18
N SER A 2 25.15 -0.69 15.26
CA SER A 2 23.70 -0.91 15.47
C SER A 2 22.89 -0.06 14.48
N THR A 3 21.92 -0.66 13.78
CA THR A 3 21.03 0.05 12.84
C THR A 3 20.03 0.94 13.59
N LYS A 4 19.34 1.84 12.88
CA LYS A 4 18.25 2.66 13.45
C LYS A 4 17.20 1.78 14.14
N HIS A 5 16.90 0.62 13.55
CA HIS A 5 15.94 -0.34 14.09
C HIS A 5 16.42 -0.95 15.41
N SER A 6 17.65 -1.43 15.50
CA SER A 6 18.13 -2.07 16.74
C SER A 6 18.22 -1.08 17.92
N LYS A 7 18.56 0.19 17.67
CA LYS A 7 18.48 1.24 18.69
C LYS A 7 17.05 1.53 19.15
N ALA A 8 16.09 1.54 18.23
CA ALA A 8 14.67 1.73 18.56
C ALA A 8 14.12 0.54 19.36
N ALA A 9 14.48 -0.69 18.98
CA ALA A 9 14.12 -1.90 19.70
C ALA A 9 14.68 -1.92 21.12
N GLU A 10 15.93 -1.51 21.31
CA GLU A 10 16.54 -1.39 22.65
C GLU A 10 15.75 -0.42 23.54
N LYS A 11 15.39 0.76 23.02
CA LYS A 11 14.53 1.71 23.73
C LYS A 11 13.15 1.15 24.04
N PHE A 12 12.53 0.44 23.09
CA PHE A 12 11.22 -0.19 23.27
C PHE A 12 11.24 -1.24 24.39
N LEU A 13 12.29 -2.05 24.46
CA LEU A 13 12.45 -3.10 25.48
C LEU A 13 12.65 -2.56 26.90
N GLN A 14 12.95 -1.27 27.07
CA GLN A 14 12.99 -0.63 28.39
C GLN A 14 11.59 -0.52 29.02
N ASP A 15 10.53 -0.48 28.20
CA ASP A 15 9.15 -0.59 28.69
C ASP A 15 8.73 -2.06 28.76
N SER A 16 8.94 -2.65 29.95
CA SER A 16 8.67 -4.06 30.18
C SER A 16 7.19 -4.43 30.01
N LYS A 17 6.26 -3.53 30.33
CA LYS A 17 4.82 -3.77 30.16
C LYS A 17 4.45 -3.79 28.68
N MET A 18 4.93 -2.82 27.93
CA MET A 18 4.69 -2.74 26.49
C MET A 18 5.33 -3.91 25.74
N ALA A 19 6.55 -4.32 26.14
CA ALA A 19 7.24 -5.46 25.54
C ALA A 19 6.48 -6.78 25.76
N VAL A 20 5.95 -7.01 26.97
CA VAL A 20 5.13 -8.19 27.29
C VAL A 20 3.85 -8.18 26.45
N TRP A 21 3.12 -7.07 26.44
CA TRP A 21 1.89 -6.92 25.66
C TRP A 21 2.11 -7.17 24.16
N HIS A 22 3.19 -6.61 23.59
CA HIS A 22 3.54 -6.81 22.19
C HIS A 22 3.81 -8.29 21.88
N ASN A 23 4.57 -8.97 22.74
CA ASN A 23 4.86 -10.40 22.57
C ASN A 23 3.60 -11.26 22.67
N GLU A 24 2.74 -11.03 23.66
CA GLU A 24 1.47 -11.73 23.81
C GLU A 24 0.55 -11.53 22.60
N THR A 25 0.46 -10.30 22.10
CA THR A 25 -0.34 -9.96 20.92
C THR A 25 0.17 -10.68 19.68
N LEU A 26 1.50 -10.68 19.46
CA LEU A 26 2.12 -11.40 18.35
C LEU A 26 1.82 -12.90 18.40
N TRP A 27 1.96 -13.51 19.58
CA TRP A 27 1.66 -14.94 19.76
C TRP A 27 0.19 -15.26 19.56
N MET A 28 -0.72 -14.40 20.03
CA MET A 28 -2.14 -14.56 19.79
C MET A 28 -2.47 -14.58 18.28
N VAL A 29 -1.92 -13.64 17.51
CA VAL A 29 -2.14 -13.56 16.06
C VAL A 29 -1.54 -14.79 15.36
N ARG A 30 -0.33 -15.22 15.73
CA ARG A 30 0.31 -16.43 15.19
C ARG A 30 -0.49 -17.69 15.49
N ALA A 31 -0.96 -17.87 16.72
CA ALA A 31 -1.75 -19.03 17.10
C ALA A 31 -3.07 -19.11 16.31
N LYS A 32 -3.74 -17.97 16.09
CA LYS A 32 -4.95 -17.91 15.26
C LYS A 32 -4.64 -18.27 13.81
N ARG A 33 -3.57 -17.73 13.22
CA ARG A 33 -3.10 -18.10 11.87
C ARG A 33 -2.84 -19.60 11.77
N ASP A 34 -2.10 -20.17 12.71
CA ASP A 34 -1.71 -21.59 12.70
C ASP A 34 -2.92 -22.52 12.85
N LYS A 35 -3.94 -22.08 13.58
CA LYS A 35 -5.21 -22.80 13.64
C LYS A 35 -5.87 -22.80 12.25
N MET A 36 -6.03 -21.63 11.64
CA MET A 36 -6.68 -21.51 10.33
C MET A 36 -5.92 -22.25 9.22
N SER A 37 -4.59 -22.19 9.23
CA SER A 37 -3.78 -22.90 8.23
C SER A 37 -3.98 -24.41 8.28
N LYS A 38 -4.20 -24.98 9.48
CA LYS A 38 -4.44 -26.41 9.64
C LYS A 38 -5.82 -26.86 9.18
N GLU A 39 -6.76 -25.92 9.00
CA GLU A 39 -8.08 -26.22 8.44
C GLU A 39 -8.03 -26.39 6.90
N VAL A 40 -6.91 -26.01 6.26
CA VAL A 40 -6.69 -26.15 4.81
C VAL A 40 -5.62 -27.22 4.55
N PRO A 41 -5.98 -28.42 4.07
CA PRO A 41 -5.03 -29.53 3.89
C PRO A 41 -3.81 -29.18 3.02
N GLU A 42 -4.03 -28.40 1.96
CA GLU A 42 -3.02 -27.97 0.99
C GLU A 42 -2.36 -26.62 1.33
N TRP A 43 -2.46 -26.14 2.58
CA TRP A 43 -1.99 -24.81 2.99
C TRP A 43 -0.56 -24.48 2.55
N GLU A 44 0.40 -25.38 2.80
CA GLU A 44 1.80 -25.14 2.45
C GLU A 44 2.03 -25.14 0.94
N GLU A 45 1.28 -25.94 0.18
CA GLU A 45 1.34 -25.92 -1.29
C GLU A 45 0.81 -24.60 -1.84
N LEU A 46 -0.35 -24.14 -1.37
CA LEU A 46 -0.93 -22.85 -1.75
C LEU A 46 0.01 -21.69 -1.39
N ARG A 47 0.65 -21.74 -0.21
CA ARG A 47 1.64 -20.75 0.22
C ARG A 47 2.85 -20.73 -0.72
N ASN A 48 3.41 -21.88 -1.06
CA ASN A 48 4.55 -21.98 -1.98
C ASN A 48 4.16 -21.51 -3.38
N LYS A 49 3.00 -21.92 -3.89
CA LYS A 49 2.48 -21.49 -5.18
C LYS A 49 2.25 -19.98 -5.26
N ALA A 50 1.72 -19.38 -4.20
CA ALA A 50 1.59 -17.92 -4.11
C ALA A 50 2.97 -17.22 -4.13
N CYS A 51 3.97 -17.79 -3.47
CA CYS A 51 5.35 -17.31 -3.52
C CYS A 51 5.92 -17.40 -4.93
N GLU A 52 5.80 -18.55 -5.59
CA GLU A 52 6.25 -18.79 -6.96
C GLU A 52 5.57 -17.85 -7.95
N LEU A 53 4.25 -17.63 -7.81
CA LEU A 53 3.51 -16.67 -8.64
C LEU A 53 4.03 -15.25 -8.46
N LYS A 54 4.29 -14.80 -7.24
CA LYS A 54 4.88 -13.47 -7.02
C LYS A 54 6.26 -13.33 -7.63
N LEU A 55 7.11 -14.36 -7.49
CA LEU A 55 8.43 -14.38 -8.10
C LEU A 55 8.32 -14.33 -9.62
N TYR A 56 7.43 -15.14 -10.20
CA TYR A 56 7.15 -15.14 -11.63
C TYR A 56 6.70 -13.75 -12.10
N SER A 57 5.73 -13.12 -11.42
CA SER A 57 5.23 -11.79 -11.77
C SER A 57 6.33 -10.72 -11.73
N ASN A 58 7.22 -10.77 -10.74
CA ASN A 58 8.33 -9.84 -10.65
C ASN A 58 9.37 -10.06 -11.78
N SER A 59 9.61 -11.31 -12.18
CA SER A 59 10.57 -11.63 -13.24
C SER A 59 10.04 -11.39 -14.65
N HIS A 60 8.73 -11.34 -14.85
CA HIS A 60 8.07 -11.14 -16.15
C HIS A 60 7.22 -9.85 -16.16
N LEU A 61 7.59 -8.88 -15.33
CA LEU A 61 6.79 -7.69 -15.12
C LEU A 61 6.55 -6.91 -16.43
N GLU A 62 7.55 -6.85 -17.30
CA GLU A 62 7.44 -6.19 -18.61
C GLU A 62 6.33 -6.80 -19.49
N GLU A 63 6.26 -8.13 -19.55
CA GLU A 63 5.28 -8.85 -20.38
C GLU A 63 3.89 -8.72 -19.78
N LEU A 64 3.78 -8.88 -18.46
CA LEU A 64 2.51 -8.84 -17.73
C LEU A 64 1.89 -7.45 -17.72
N LEU A 65 2.68 -6.38 -17.71
CA LEU A 65 2.15 -5.02 -17.80
C LEU A 65 1.56 -4.72 -19.19
N LEU A 66 2.19 -5.20 -20.27
CA LEU A 66 1.65 -5.07 -21.62
C LEU A 66 0.37 -5.89 -21.79
N GLU A 67 0.31 -7.09 -21.21
CA GLU A 67 -0.91 -7.89 -21.18
C GLU A 67 -2.02 -7.20 -20.38
N PHE A 68 -1.69 -6.63 -19.22
CA PHE A 68 -2.62 -5.84 -18.42
C PHE A 68 -3.15 -4.64 -19.21
N GLU A 69 -2.28 -3.86 -19.85
CA GLU A 69 -2.67 -2.70 -20.65
C GLU A 69 -3.65 -3.10 -21.75
N LYS A 70 -3.32 -4.13 -22.53
CA LYS A 70 -4.18 -4.65 -23.59
C LYS A 70 -5.56 -5.03 -23.06
N ASN A 71 -5.61 -5.76 -21.94
CA ASN A 71 -6.86 -6.21 -21.34
C ASN A 71 -7.66 -5.05 -20.73
N ALA A 72 -6.99 -4.07 -20.11
CA ALA A 72 -7.64 -2.89 -19.54
C ALA A 72 -8.26 -2.03 -20.65
N ILE A 73 -7.52 -1.76 -21.73
CA ILE A 73 -8.02 -1.03 -22.90
C ILE A 73 -9.19 -1.78 -23.54
N ALA A 74 -9.12 -3.10 -23.66
CA ALA A 74 -10.23 -3.90 -24.19
C ALA A 74 -11.51 -3.80 -23.33
N ASN A 75 -11.37 -3.50 -22.03
CA ASN A 75 -12.48 -3.23 -21.12
C ASN A 75 -12.90 -1.74 -21.06
N GLY A 76 -12.34 -0.89 -21.93
CA GLY A 76 -12.69 0.52 -22.04
C GLY A 76 -11.93 1.45 -21.09
N ALA A 77 -10.90 0.97 -20.41
CA ALA A 77 -10.02 1.83 -19.62
C ALA A 77 -9.05 2.59 -20.53
N ILE A 78 -8.61 3.77 -20.06
CA ILE A 78 -7.47 4.49 -20.63
C ILE A 78 -6.28 4.19 -19.72
N VAL A 79 -5.18 3.73 -20.30
CA VAL A 79 -3.96 3.38 -19.56
C VAL A 79 -2.93 4.47 -19.78
N HIS A 80 -2.43 5.03 -18.68
CA HIS A 80 -1.36 6.02 -18.68
C HIS A 80 -0.10 5.40 -18.09
N TRP A 81 1.01 5.51 -18.81
CA TRP A 81 2.32 5.09 -18.34
C TRP A 81 3.08 6.29 -17.76
N ALA A 82 3.65 6.10 -16.58
CA ALA A 82 4.52 7.08 -15.92
C ALA A 82 5.83 6.41 -15.55
N LYS A 83 6.96 7.02 -15.91
CA LYS A 83 8.29 6.49 -15.61
C LYS A 83 8.73 6.75 -14.17
N ASP A 84 8.17 7.78 -13.54
CA ASP A 84 8.52 8.26 -12.20
C ASP A 84 7.34 8.97 -11.51
N ALA A 85 7.56 9.39 -10.27
CA ALA A 85 6.56 10.05 -9.43
C ALA A 85 6.10 11.40 -10.01
N ASP A 86 7.01 12.16 -10.63
CA ASP A 86 6.70 13.48 -11.19
C ASP A 86 5.75 13.35 -12.38
N GLU A 87 6.04 12.40 -13.30
CA GLU A 87 5.19 12.11 -14.45
C GLU A 87 3.83 11.55 -14.01
N TYR A 88 3.80 10.66 -13.01
CA TYR A 88 2.56 10.13 -12.43
C TYR A 88 1.67 11.27 -11.89
N CYS A 89 2.24 12.15 -11.07
CA CYS A 89 1.52 13.26 -10.47
C CYS A 89 1.07 14.30 -11.53
N ALA A 90 1.89 14.54 -12.55
CA ALA A 90 1.54 15.42 -13.66
C ALA A 90 0.33 14.89 -14.44
N ILE A 91 0.37 13.62 -14.85
CA ILE A 91 -0.74 12.97 -15.57
C ILE A 91 -2.04 13.04 -14.77
N VAL A 92 -2.01 12.67 -13.49
CA VAL A 92 -3.21 12.72 -12.64
C VAL A 92 -3.75 14.14 -12.54
N TYR A 93 -2.87 15.13 -12.30
CA TYR A 93 -3.29 16.53 -12.23
C TYR A 93 -3.89 17.03 -13.54
N GLU A 94 -3.27 16.71 -14.69
CA GLU A 94 -3.76 17.11 -16.02
C GLU A 94 -5.16 16.57 -16.28
N ILE A 95 -5.39 15.27 -16.02
CA ILE A 95 -6.72 14.65 -16.15
C ILE A 95 -7.75 15.38 -15.27
N LEU A 96 -7.43 15.62 -14.00
CA LEU A 96 -8.35 16.29 -13.08
C LEU A 96 -8.62 17.74 -13.50
N ASN A 97 -7.60 18.45 -13.98
CA ASN A 97 -7.70 19.84 -14.40
C ASN A 97 -8.51 19.98 -15.70
N GLU A 98 -8.32 19.10 -16.69
CA GLU A 98 -9.12 19.08 -17.93
C GLU A 98 -10.62 18.92 -17.65
N HIS A 99 -10.95 18.15 -16.61
CA HIS A 99 -12.32 17.95 -16.15
C HIS A 99 -12.81 19.01 -15.15
N ASN A 100 -12.02 20.04 -14.84
CA ASN A 100 -12.30 21.07 -13.83
C ASN A 100 -12.71 20.47 -12.47
N VAL A 101 -12.00 19.42 -12.04
CA VAL A 101 -12.27 18.75 -10.77
C VAL A 101 -11.80 19.60 -9.60
N HIS A 102 -12.67 19.80 -8.61
CA HIS A 102 -12.35 20.47 -7.35
C HIS A 102 -12.35 19.52 -6.14
N HIS A 103 -13.00 18.37 -6.26
CA HIS A 103 -13.07 17.35 -5.21
C HIS A 103 -12.67 15.99 -5.79
N PHE A 104 -11.65 15.37 -5.22
CA PHE A 104 -11.10 14.11 -5.66
C PHE A 104 -11.20 13.08 -4.55
N ILE A 105 -12.09 12.10 -4.73
CA ILE A 105 -12.22 10.96 -3.81
C ILE A 105 -11.41 9.81 -4.36
N LYS A 106 -10.51 9.27 -3.54
CA LYS A 106 -9.69 8.11 -3.91
C LYS A 106 -9.77 6.99 -2.87
N SER A 107 -9.37 5.79 -3.27
CA SER A 107 -9.08 4.72 -2.33
C SER A 107 -7.65 4.82 -1.82
N LYS A 108 -7.39 4.05 -0.75
CA LYS A 108 -6.06 3.84 -0.20
C LYS A 108 -5.07 3.37 -1.26
N SER A 109 -3.92 4.02 -1.33
CA SER A 109 -2.84 3.70 -2.27
C SER A 109 -1.49 4.11 -1.68
N MET A 110 -0.62 3.13 -1.40
CA MET A 110 0.76 3.41 -0.95
C MET A 110 1.53 4.19 -2.01
N LEU A 111 1.34 3.87 -3.28
CA LEU A 111 2.02 4.53 -4.38
C LEU A 111 1.69 6.03 -4.43
N ALA A 112 0.42 6.40 -4.20
CA ALA A 112 0.02 7.81 -4.18
C ALA A 112 0.70 8.58 -3.03
N GLU A 113 0.90 7.95 -1.88
CA GLU A 113 1.61 8.53 -0.74
C GLU A 113 3.11 8.65 -1.02
N GLU A 114 3.74 7.58 -1.52
CA GLU A 114 5.16 7.57 -1.88
C GLU A 114 5.51 8.59 -2.98
N CYS A 115 4.59 8.81 -3.93
CA CYS A 115 4.73 9.82 -4.98
C CYS A 115 4.33 11.24 -4.55
N GLY A 116 3.79 11.43 -3.33
CA GLY A 116 3.39 12.75 -2.85
C GLY A 116 2.19 13.36 -3.60
N LEU A 117 1.28 12.53 -4.11
CA LEU A 117 0.14 12.98 -4.90
C LEU A 117 -0.80 13.91 -4.11
N ASN A 118 -1.15 13.52 -2.89
CA ASN A 118 -2.12 14.24 -2.08
C ASN A 118 -1.66 15.70 -1.80
N PRO A 119 -0.45 15.95 -1.27
CA PRO A 119 0.06 17.31 -1.09
C PRO A 119 0.03 18.13 -2.40
N LEU A 120 0.51 17.54 -3.50
CA LEU A 120 0.59 18.21 -4.79
C LEU A 120 -0.78 18.63 -5.34
N LEU A 121 -1.82 17.80 -5.19
CA LEU A 121 -3.18 18.15 -5.61
C LEU A 121 -3.80 19.20 -4.69
N MET A 122 -3.61 19.08 -3.37
CA MET A 122 -4.11 20.06 -2.39
C MET A 122 -3.50 21.45 -2.58
N GLU A 123 -2.20 21.54 -2.86
CA GLU A 123 -1.51 22.80 -3.19
C GLU A 123 -2.08 23.47 -4.44
N ARG A 124 -2.66 22.70 -5.36
CA ARG A 124 -3.31 23.18 -6.59
C ARG A 124 -4.81 23.39 -6.44
N GLY A 125 -5.33 23.37 -5.21
CA GLY A 125 -6.72 23.68 -4.91
C GLY A 125 -7.72 22.55 -5.15
N ILE A 126 -7.24 21.30 -5.26
CA ILE A 126 -8.09 20.11 -5.33
C ILE A 126 -8.21 19.50 -3.93
N ASP A 127 -9.44 19.41 -3.43
CA ASP A 127 -9.73 18.79 -2.15
C ASP A 127 -9.71 17.26 -2.28
N VAL A 128 -8.68 16.63 -1.70
CA VAL A 128 -8.48 15.18 -1.78
C VAL A 128 -9.07 14.48 -0.56
N VAL A 129 -9.87 13.44 -0.79
CA VAL A 129 -10.57 12.70 0.26
C VAL A 129 -10.30 11.21 0.14
N GLU A 130 -9.79 10.60 1.21
CA GLU A 130 -9.69 9.13 1.31
C GLU A 130 -11.06 8.50 1.57
N SER A 131 -11.37 7.44 0.82
CA SER A 131 -12.57 6.63 1.03
C SER A 131 -12.35 5.47 2.01
N ASP A 132 -11.11 5.04 2.23
CA ASP A 132 -10.78 4.08 3.28
C ASP A 132 -10.91 4.73 4.66
N LEU A 133 -11.63 4.09 5.58
CA LEU A 133 -11.89 4.66 6.91
C LEU A 133 -10.60 4.88 7.71
N GLY A 134 -9.65 3.95 7.63
CA GLY A 134 -8.38 4.05 8.34
C GLY A 134 -7.57 5.24 7.83
N GLU A 135 -7.41 5.34 6.52
CA GLU A 135 -6.71 6.47 5.89
C GLU A 135 -7.43 7.79 6.13
N ARG A 136 -8.76 7.82 6.11
CA ARG A 136 -9.53 9.03 6.38
C ARG A 136 -9.32 9.54 7.80
N ILE A 137 -9.24 8.65 8.79
CA ILE A 137 -8.93 9.05 10.18
C ILE A 137 -7.53 9.66 10.25
N LEU A 138 -6.53 9.02 9.64
CA LEU A 138 -5.15 9.52 9.62
C LEU A 138 -5.04 10.87 8.91
N GLN A 139 -5.72 11.03 7.77
CA GLN A 139 -5.82 12.28 7.03
C GLN A 139 -6.39 13.41 7.90
N LEU A 140 -7.50 13.15 8.62
CA LEU A 140 -8.12 14.13 9.53
C LEU A 140 -7.23 14.45 10.75
N MET A 141 -6.38 13.52 11.15
CA MET A 141 -5.40 13.73 12.22
C MET A 141 -4.11 14.41 11.73
N HIS A 142 -3.96 14.60 10.41
CA HIS A 142 -2.72 15.06 9.78
C HIS A 142 -1.50 14.20 10.16
N ILE A 143 -1.68 12.88 10.19
CA ILE A 143 -0.63 11.90 10.49
C ILE A 143 -0.39 11.03 9.25
N GLU A 144 0.87 10.74 8.97
CA GLU A 144 1.25 9.84 7.88
C GLU A 144 0.80 8.39 8.15
N PRO A 145 0.47 7.63 7.09
CA PRO A 145 0.15 6.22 7.21
C PRO A 145 1.30 5.43 7.84
N SER A 146 1.02 4.74 8.95
CA SER A 146 2.03 3.96 9.69
C SER A 146 2.09 2.48 9.29
N HIS A 147 1.28 2.04 8.32
CA HIS A 147 1.08 0.63 8.00
C HIS A 147 1.14 0.38 6.50
N ILE A 148 1.80 -0.71 6.14
CA ILE A 148 1.89 -1.20 4.75
C ILE A 148 0.56 -1.87 4.39
N VAL A 149 0.17 -1.72 3.14
CA VAL A 149 -1.05 -2.29 2.53
C VAL A 149 -0.76 -3.62 1.89
#